data_AF-A0A9E5J092-F1
#
_entry.id   AF-A0A9E5J092-F1
#
_cell.length_a   1.000
_cell.length_b   1.000
_cell.length_c   1.000
_cell.angle_alpha   90.00
_cell.angle_beta   90.00
_cell.angle_gamma   90.00
#
_symmetry.space_group_name_H-M   'P 1'
#
loop_
_entity.id
_entity.type
_entity.pdbx_description
1 polymer ?
#
loop_
_entity_poly.entity_id
_entity_poly.type
_entity_poly.pdbx_seq_one_letter_code
_entity_poly.pdbx_strand_id
1 'polypeptide(L)'
;MLQMKKSLSEVHGTVGVPGQGGFWRKMLAFGGPAFLVSVGYMDPGNWATDIEAGSRFGYSLLWVLVLSNAMALLLQSLAARLGIVSGRDLAQACREFLPHPWGVLLYIPCQVAIVACDLAEVLGGAVGLNLLTGWPLLSCALVISLNVFVMFFLQARGMRWLEAGIMALVATVGGCYLVEIWLAQPDWSGVLAGLLTPRLSGDRIAGNTSDLYVAIGIIGATVMPHNLYLHSALVQTRAVAPTPEGKREAIRYN
;
A
#
# COMPACT_ATOMS: atom_id res chain seq x y z
N MET A 1 -5.38 -32.39 11.81
CA MET A 1 -4.89 -31.08 11.34
C MET A 1 -5.31 -30.92 9.89
N LEU A 2 -6.17 -29.96 9.56
CA LEU A 2 -6.51 -29.67 8.16
C LEU A 2 -5.23 -29.26 7.44
N GLN A 3 -4.88 -29.97 6.36
CA GLN A 3 -3.72 -29.65 5.53
C GLN A 3 -4.07 -28.37 4.75
N MET A 4 -3.80 -27.21 5.34
CA MET A 4 -4.09 -25.94 4.67
C MET A 4 -3.22 -25.81 3.42
N LYS A 5 -3.85 -25.54 2.28
CA LYS A 5 -3.16 -25.25 1.03
C LYS A 5 -2.20 -24.08 1.24
N LYS A 6 -1.04 -24.11 0.58
CA LYS A 6 -0.08 -23.00 0.60
C LYS A 6 -0.77 -21.72 0.12
N SER A 7 -0.51 -20.61 0.80
CA SER A 7 -0.96 -19.30 0.34
C SER A 7 -0.39 -19.00 -1.05
N LEU A 8 -1.22 -18.42 -1.91
CA LEU A 8 -0.89 -18.10 -3.31
C LEU A 8 -0.26 -19.28 -4.06
N SER A 9 -0.90 -20.45 -4.04
CA SER A 9 -0.32 -21.70 -4.59
C SER A 9 0.13 -21.62 -6.05
N GLU A 10 -0.40 -20.69 -6.84
CA GLU A 10 -0.03 -20.44 -8.23
C GLU A 10 1.33 -19.71 -8.39
N VAL A 11 1.70 -18.88 -7.41
CA VAL A 11 2.92 -18.04 -7.44
C VAL A 11 3.86 -18.25 -6.24
N HIS A 12 3.52 -19.18 -5.33
CA HIS A 12 4.29 -19.48 -4.13
C HIS A 12 5.71 -19.98 -4.48
N GLY A 13 6.73 -19.32 -3.95
CA GLY A 13 8.14 -19.67 -4.21
C GLY A 13 8.58 -19.59 -5.68
N THR A 14 7.85 -18.90 -6.55
CA THR A 14 8.18 -18.82 -7.98
C THR A 14 9.36 -17.90 -8.28
N VAL A 15 9.63 -16.91 -7.43
CA VAL A 15 10.75 -15.99 -7.62
C VAL A 15 11.96 -16.49 -6.86
N GLY A 16 12.93 -17.01 -7.62
CA GLY A 16 14.22 -17.47 -7.10
C GLY A 16 15.02 -16.32 -6.49
N VAL A 17 15.46 -16.50 -5.25
CA VAL A 17 16.33 -15.55 -4.56
C VAL A 17 17.79 -15.95 -4.79
N PRO A 18 18.68 -15.03 -5.20
CA PRO A 18 20.09 -15.34 -5.36
C PRO A 18 20.75 -15.67 -4.01
N GLY A 19 21.22 -16.91 -3.82
CA GLY A 19 21.93 -17.33 -2.61
C GLY A 19 23.26 -16.58 -2.40
N GLN A 20 23.97 -16.28 -3.49
CA GLN A 20 25.18 -15.44 -3.50
C GLN A 20 24.96 -14.22 -4.40
N GLY A 21 25.31 -13.03 -3.91
CA GLY A 21 25.14 -11.77 -4.61
C GLY A 21 25.31 -10.57 -3.69
N GLY A 22 25.72 -9.42 -4.23
CA GLY A 22 25.86 -8.18 -3.47
C GLY A 22 24.51 -7.67 -2.93
N PHE A 23 24.58 -6.79 -1.93
CA PHE A 23 23.42 -6.21 -1.21
C PHE A 23 22.31 -5.74 -2.17
N TRP A 24 22.65 -4.96 -3.19
CA TRP A 24 21.68 -4.40 -4.15
C TRP A 24 20.94 -5.47 -4.97
N ARG A 25 21.63 -6.55 -5.36
CA ARG A 25 21.00 -7.64 -6.13
C ARG A 25 20.00 -8.41 -5.28
N LYS A 26 20.31 -8.60 -3.99
CA LYS A 26 19.39 -9.23 -3.03
C LYS A 26 18.22 -8.30 -2.70
N MET A 27 18.48 -7.01 -2.49
CA MET A 27 17.44 -6.01 -2.28
C MET A 27 16.44 -5.94 -3.44
N LEU A 28 16.92 -5.94 -4.69
CA LEU A 28 16.05 -5.97 -5.88
C LEU A 28 15.26 -7.28 -5.99
N ALA A 29 15.83 -8.42 -5.58
CA ALA A 29 15.12 -9.69 -5.59
C ALA A 29 14.01 -9.73 -4.54
N PHE A 30 14.24 -9.20 -3.34
CA PHE A 30 13.28 -9.21 -2.22
C PHE A 30 12.31 -8.04 -2.19
N GLY A 31 12.63 -6.89 -2.81
CA GLY A 31 11.85 -5.66 -2.69
C GLY A 31 10.50 -5.67 -3.40
N GLY A 32 10.27 -6.58 -4.35
CA GLY A 32 9.03 -6.65 -5.15
C GLY A 32 7.74 -6.62 -4.29
N PRO A 33 7.55 -7.55 -3.34
CA PRO A 33 6.42 -7.55 -2.40
C PRO A 33 6.18 -6.21 -1.70
N ALA A 34 7.24 -5.56 -1.20
CA ALA A 34 7.13 -4.28 -0.52
C ALA A 34 6.65 -3.17 -1.48
N PHE A 35 7.15 -3.14 -2.71
CA PHE A 35 6.68 -2.19 -3.73
C PHE A 35 5.21 -2.39 -4.09
N LEU A 36 4.77 -3.65 -4.24
CA LEU A 36 3.36 -3.96 -4.51
C LEU A 36 2.44 -3.45 -3.40
N VAL A 37 2.86 -3.63 -2.15
CA VAL A 37 2.09 -3.18 -0.99
C VAL A 37 2.09 -1.65 -0.90
N SER A 38 3.22 -1.00 -1.20
CA SER A 38 3.34 0.46 -1.16
C SER A 38 2.40 1.17 -2.12
N VAL A 39 2.05 0.55 -3.26
CA VAL A 39 1.08 1.12 -4.21
C VAL A 39 -0.28 1.35 -3.59
N GLY A 40 -0.75 0.43 -2.75
CA GLY A 40 -2.05 0.59 -2.12
C GLY A 40 -2.12 1.83 -1.23
N TYR A 41 -0.98 2.33 -0.73
CA TYR A 41 -0.90 3.56 0.06
C TYR A 41 -0.86 4.84 -0.78
N MET A 42 -0.74 4.71 -2.11
CA MET A 42 -0.67 5.80 -3.07
C MET A 42 -1.95 5.91 -3.92
N ASP A 43 -3.08 5.42 -3.41
CA ASP A 43 -4.35 5.41 -4.13
C ASP A 43 -5.01 6.80 -4.14
N PRO A 44 -5.91 7.07 -5.11
CA PRO A 44 -6.61 8.35 -5.20
C PRO A 44 -7.43 8.72 -3.94
N GLY A 45 -7.83 7.73 -3.14
CA GLY A 45 -8.53 7.96 -1.87
C GLY A 45 -7.68 8.74 -0.87
N ASN A 46 -6.42 8.36 -0.72
CA ASN A 46 -5.47 9.08 0.14
C ASN A 46 -5.14 10.47 -0.41
N TRP A 47 -5.00 10.61 -1.73
CA TRP A 47 -4.66 11.91 -2.36
C TRP A 47 -5.70 12.98 -2.05
N ALA A 48 -6.98 12.63 -2.05
CA ALA A 48 -8.05 13.58 -1.76
C ALA A 48 -7.89 14.19 -0.35
N THR A 49 -7.59 13.36 0.65
CA THR A 49 -7.40 13.81 2.04
C THR A 49 -6.10 14.59 2.19
N ASP A 50 -5.01 14.18 1.53
CA ASP A 50 -3.72 14.87 1.59
C ASP A 50 -3.76 16.25 0.91
N ILE A 51 -4.45 16.36 -0.23
CA ILE A 51 -4.64 17.64 -0.94
C ILE A 51 -5.59 18.55 -0.15
N GLU A 52 -6.66 18.00 0.45
CA GLU A 52 -7.54 18.77 1.35
C GLU A 52 -6.76 19.30 2.57
N ALA A 53 -5.93 18.45 3.18
CA ALA A 53 -5.07 18.82 4.30
C ALA A 53 -4.10 19.95 3.93
N GLY A 54 -3.37 19.80 2.81
CA GLY A 54 -2.40 20.79 2.35
C GLY A 54 -3.04 22.12 1.93
N SER A 55 -4.19 22.07 1.27
CA SER A 55 -4.91 23.28 0.82
C SER A 55 -5.53 24.07 1.97
N ARG A 56 -5.99 23.41 3.03
CA ARG A 56 -6.61 24.07 4.19
C ARG A 56 -5.63 24.46 5.28
N PHE A 57 -4.62 23.62 5.55
CA PHE A 57 -3.75 23.74 6.71
C PHE A 57 -2.26 23.92 6.35
N GLY A 58 -1.93 23.98 5.06
CA GLY A 58 -0.55 24.11 4.60
C GLY A 58 0.29 22.94 5.09
N TYR A 59 1.41 23.25 5.74
CA TYR A 59 2.39 22.25 6.20
C TYR A 59 2.11 21.69 7.60
N SER A 60 1.08 22.15 8.31
CA SER A 60 0.88 21.84 9.74
C SER A 60 0.58 20.36 10.02
N LEU A 61 -0.01 19.64 9.06
CA LEU A 61 -0.38 18.22 9.20
C LEU A 61 0.69 17.24 8.68
N LEU A 62 1.83 17.74 8.19
CA LEU A 62 2.91 16.87 7.67
C LEU A 62 3.44 15.89 8.72
N TRP A 63 3.56 16.29 9.98
CA TRP A 63 3.98 15.38 11.05
C TRP A 63 2.97 14.23 11.28
N VAL A 64 1.68 14.46 11.04
CA VAL A 64 0.63 13.44 11.14
C VAL A 64 0.84 12.39 10.05
N LEU A 65 1.15 12.84 8.83
CA LEU A 65 1.49 11.96 7.71
C LEU A 65 2.76 11.13 7.99
N VAL A 66 3.78 11.73 8.63
CA VAL A 66 4.99 10.99 9.05
C VAL A 66 4.66 9.93 10.10
N LEU A 67 3.86 10.29 11.11
CA LEU A 67 3.43 9.35 12.15
C LEU A 67 2.62 8.19 11.56
N SER A 68 1.65 8.53 10.70
CA SER A 68 0.86 7.59 9.92
C SER A 68 1.75 6.60 9.16
N ASN A 69 2.69 7.08 8.35
CA ASN A 69 3.62 6.23 7.62
C ASN A 69 4.49 5.36 8.54
N ALA A 70 4.94 5.88 9.69
CA ALA A 70 5.67 5.09 10.67
C ALA A 70 4.83 3.93 11.23
N MET A 71 3.54 4.16 11.51
CA MET A 71 2.60 3.11 11.93
C MET A 71 2.38 2.07 10.83
N ALA A 72 2.21 2.52 9.58
CA ALA A 72 2.08 1.63 8.43
C ALA A 72 3.31 0.72 8.28
N LEU A 73 4.52 1.30 8.30
CA LEU A 73 5.77 0.54 8.21
C LEU A 73 5.90 -0.49 9.33
N LEU A 74 5.54 -0.13 10.57
CA LEU A 74 5.55 -1.06 11.70
C LEU A 74 4.62 -2.25 11.43
N LEU A 75 3.35 -2.00 11.11
CA LEU A 75 2.36 -3.06 10.88
C LEU A 75 2.71 -3.93 9.67
N GLN A 76 3.17 -3.32 8.58
CA GLN A 76 3.60 -4.02 7.39
C GLN A 76 4.82 -4.90 7.65
N SER A 77 5.80 -4.42 8.44
CA SER A 77 6.96 -5.23 8.82
C SER A 77 6.57 -6.46 9.66
N LEU A 78 5.54 -6.34 10.50
CA LEU A 78 5.01 -7.46 11.29
C LEU A 78 4.27 -8.47 10.39
N ALA A 79 3.47 -8.00 9.44
CA ALA A 79 2.78 -8.85 8.46
C ALA A 79 3.77 -9.63 7.58
N ALA A 80 4.83 -8.97 7.10
CA ALA A 80 5.92 -9.60 6.36
C ALA A 80 6.64 -10.66 7.20
N ARG A 81 7.00 -10.35 8.45
CA ARG A 81 7.65 -11.30 9.37
C ARG A 81 6.77 -12.52 9.64
N LEU A 82 5.47 -12.34 9.83
CA LEU A 82 4.53 -13.46 9.98
C LEU A 82 4.60 -14.39 8.77
N GLY A 83 4.49 -13.84 7.55
CA GLY A 83 4.55 -14.60 6.30
C GLY A 83 5.87 -15.37 6.12
N ILE A 84 7.00 -14.72 6.39
CA ILE A 84 8.35 -15.31 6.23
C ILE A 84 8.61 -16.41 7.28
N VAL A 85 8.26 -16.16 8.54
CA VAL A 85 8.62 -17.06 9.65
C VAL A 85 7.69 -18.26 9.71
N SER A 86 6.37 -18.01 9.63
CA SER A 86 5.35 -19.05 9.77
C SER A 86 5.08 -19.79 8.46
N GLY A 87 5.41 -19.21 7.30
CA GLY A 87 5.05 -19.76 6.00
C GLY A 87 3.55 -19.77 5.74
N ARG A 88 2.80 -18.91 6.45
CA ARG A 88 1.35 -18.77 6.40
C ARG A 88 1.00 -17.30 6.22
N ASP A 89 -0.05 -17.03 5.47
CA ASP A 89 -0.58 -15.66 5.41
C ASP A 89 -1.38 -15.34 6.69
N LEU A 90 -1.66 -14.05 6.90
CA LEU A 90 -2.38 -13.58 8.07
C LEU A 90 -3.80 -14.18 8.17
N ALA A 91 -4.48 -14.43 7.05
CA ALA A 91 -5.83 -15.00 7.06
C ALA A 91 -5.79 -16.48 7.50
N GLN A 92 -4.81 -17.23 7.02
CA GLN A 92 -4.50 -18.60 7.44
C GLN A 92 -4.18 -18.67 8.92
N ALA A 93 -3.31 -17.78 9.42
CA ALA A 93 -2.99 -17.69 10.84
C ALA A 93 -4.25 -17.40 11.68
N CYS A 94 -5.03 -16.36 11.31
CA CYS A 94 -6.28 -16.04 11.99
C CYS A 94 -7.27 -17.21 11.99
N ARG A 95 -7.39 -17.94 10.86
CA ARG A 95 -8.32 -19.08 10.75
C ARG A 95 -7.93 -20.27 11.64
N GLU A 96 -6.64 -20.44 11.90
CA GLU A 96 -6.12 -21.54 12.72
C GLU A 96 -6.20 -21.23 14.22
N PHE A 97 -5.95 -19.97 14.62
CA PHE A 97 -5.98 -19.56 16.03
C PHE A 97 -7.34 -19.10 16.52
N LEU A 98 -8.26 -18.72 15.62
CA LEU A 98 -9.58 -18.21 16.00
C LEU A 98 -10.72 -19.19 15.66
N PRO A 99 -11.78 -19.25 16.50
CA PRO A 99 -13.00 -19.97 16.16
C PRO A 99 -13.64 -19.47 14.86
N HIS A 100 -14.41 -20.32 14.18
CA HIS A 100 -14.99 -20.01 12.87
C HIS A 100 -15.79 -18.69 12.79
N PRO A 101 -16.62 -18.32 13.78
CA PRO A 101 -17.36 -17.06 13.73
C PRO A 101 -16.46 -15.82 13.62
N TRP A 102 -15.31 -15.82 14.32
CA TRP A 102 -14.34 -14.73 14.27
C TRP A 102 -13.64 -14.64 12.92
N GLY A 103 -13.36 -15.78 12.28
CA GLY A 103 -12.83 -15.79 10.92
C GLY A 103 -13.78 -15.15 9.92
N VAL A 104 -15.09 -15.40 10.04
CA VAL A 104 -16.12 -14.76 9.21
C VAL A 104 -16.22 -13.26 9.50
N LEU A 105 -16.16 -12.88 10.77
CA LEU A 105 -16.18 -11.48 11.20
C LEU A 105 -14.97 -10.69 10.67
N LEU A 106 -13.81 -11.31 10.49
CA LEU A 106 -12.65 -10.67 9.87
C LEU A 106 -12.75 -10.64 8.34
N TYR A 107 -13.33 -11.67 7.75
CA TYR A 107 -13.48 -11.80 6.30
C TYR A 107 -14.44 -10.76 5.71
N ILE A 108 -15.64 -10.60 6.28
CA ILE A 108 -16.68 -9.72 5.71
C ILE A 108 -16.21 -8.25 5.62
N PRO A 109 -15.70 -7.61 6.69
CA PRO A 109 -15.21 -6.23 6.62
C PRO A 109 -14.01 -6.10 5.68
N CYS A 110 -13.15 -7.11 5.59
CA CYS A 110 -12.02 -7.09 4.66
C CYS A 110 -12.51 -7.10 3.19
N GLN A 111 -13.55 -7.88 2.87
CA GLN A 111 -14.18 -7.88 1.55
C GLN A 111 -14.86 -6.55 1.24
N VAL A 112 -15.53 -5.94 2.22
CA VAL A 112 -16.10 -4.60 2.04
C VAL A 112 -15.00 -3.56 1.81
N ALA A 113 -13.90 -3.64 2.56
CA ALA A 113 -12.79 -2.71 2.45
C ALA A 113 -12.10 -2.78 1.08
N ILE A 114 -11.87 -3.98 0.53
CA ILE A 114 -11.25 -4.10 -0.80
C ILE A 114 -12.20 -3.63 -1.92
N VAL A 115 -13.51 -3.88 -1.80
CA VAL A 115 -14.50 -3.35 -2.75
C VAL A 115 -14.59 -1.82 -2.68
N ALA A 116 -14.50 -1.24 -1.48
CA ALA A 116 -14.47 0.20 -1.31
C ALA A 116 -13.19 0.83 -1.90
N CYS A 117 -12.05 0.15 -1.74
CA CYS A 117 -10.78 0.57 -2.34
C CYS A 117 -10.83 0.52 -3.87
N ASP A 118 -11.33 -0.58 -4.45
CA ASP A 118 -11.51 -0.73 -5.90
C ASP A 118 -12.47 0.34 -6.47
N LEU A 119 -13.54 0.66 -5.73
CA LEU A 119 -14.43 1.76 -6.11
C LEU A 119 -13.70 3.11 -6.15
N ALA A 120 -12.84 3.41 -5.18
CA ALA A 120 -12.05 4.64 -5.17
C ALA A 120 -11.06 4.69 -6.35
N GLU A 121 -10.43 3.57 -6.69
CA GLU A 121 -9.52 3.48 -7.85
C GLU A 121 -10.26 3.67 -9.18
N VAL A 122 -11.41 3.02 -9.37
CA VAL A 122 -12.22 3.16 -10.60
C VAL A 122 -12.73 4.59 -10.76
N LEU A 123 -13.21 5.21 -9.67
CA LEU A 123 -13.66 6.61 -9.69
C LEU A 123 -12.51 7.57 -9.96
N GLY A 124 -11.38 7.41 -9.26
CA GLY A 124 -10.19 8.24 -9.46
C GLY A 124 -9.65 8.13 -10.88
N GLY A 125 -9.56 6.92 -11.42
CA GLY A 125 -9.17 6.67 -12.81
C GLY A 125 -10.16 7.27 -13.82
N ALA A 126 -11.47 7.15 -13.57
CA ALA A 126 -12.50 7.70 -14.44
C ALA A 126 -12.47 9.23 -14.46
N VAL A 127 -12.30 9.87 -13.30
CA VAL A 127 -12.15 11.32 -13.19
C VAL A 127 -10.85 11.78 -13.85
N GLY A 128 -9.73 11.09 -13.61
CA GLY A 128 -8.46 11.40 -14.27
C GLY A 128 -8.56 11.33 -15.80
N LEU A 129 -9.18 10.28 -16.33
CA LEU A 129 -9.39 10.14 -17.77
C LEU A 129 -10.36 11.20 -18.33
N ASN A 130 -11.41 11.54 -17.57
CA ASN A 130 -12.34 12.61 -17.91
C ASN A 130 -11.61 13.97 -18.02
N LEU A 131 -10.71 14.28 -17.08
CA LEU A 131 -9.93 15.52 -17.11
C LEU A 131 -8.95 15.57 -18.28
N LEU A 132 -8.39 14.42 -18.69
CA LEU A 132 -7.44 14.35 -19.81
C LEU A 132 -8.11 14.41 -21.19
N THR A 133 -9.28 13.78 -21.34
CA THR A 133 -9.91 13.56 -22.66
C THR A 133 -11.19 14.37 -22.87
N GLY A 134 -11.80 14.87 -21.80
CA GLY A 134 -13.13 15.49 -21.83
C GLY A 134 -14.29 14.52 -22.06
N TRP A 135 -14.05 13.20 -22.05
CA TRP A 135 -15.10 12.20 -22.30
C TRP A 135 -16.09 12.11 -21.14
N PRO A 136 -17.36 11.71 -21.39
CA PRO A 136 -18.33 11.49 -20.32
C PRO A 136 -17.81 10.52 -19.25
N LEU A 137 -18.10 10.80 -17.98
CA LEU A 137 -17.59 10.02 -16.84
C LEU A 137 -17.94 8.54 -16.95
N LEU A 138 -19.15 8.22 -17.43
CA LEU A 138 -19.57 6.83 -17.63
C LEU A 138 -18.69 6.09 -18.64
N SER A 139 -18.35 6.73 -19.76
CA SER A 139 -17.45 6.15 -20.76
C SER A 139 -16.05 5.95 -20.18
N CYS A 140 -15.56 6.90 -19.39
CA CYS A 140 -14.27 6.80 -18.72
C CYS A 140 -14.24 5.63 -17.72
N ALA A 141 -15.28 5.48 -16.90
CA ALA A 141 -15.40 4.39 -15.95
C ALA A 141 -15.40 3.02 -16.65
N LEU A 142 -16.16 2.88 -17.75
CA LEU A 142 -16.18 1.65 -18.54
C LEU A 142 -14.79 1.30 -19.10
N VAL A 143 -14.06 2.29 -19.60
CA VAL A 143 -12.69 2.08 -20.11
C VAL A 143 -11.75 1.67 -18.98
N ILE A 144 -11.81 2.33 -17.82
CA ILE A 144 -10.98 2.00 -16.67
C ILE A 144 -11.28 0.60 -16.15
N SER A 145 -12.54 0.15 -16.13
CA SER A 145 -12.90 -1.23 -15.74
C SER A 145 -12.27 -2.31 -16.65
N LEU A 146 -11.79 -1.96 -17.86
CA LEU A 146 -11.05 -2.89 -18.72
C LEU A 146 -9.60 -3.11 -18.23
N ASN A 147 -9.11 -2.38 -17.23
CA ASN A 147 -7.77 -2.56 -16.65
C ASN A 147 -7.57 -3.98 -16.08
N VAL A 148 -8.63 -4.69 -15.71
CA VAL A 148 -8.61 -6.08 -15.25
C VAL A 148 -7.95 -7.00 -16.29
N PHE A 149 -8.18 -6.75 -17.59
CA PHE A 149 -7.53 -7.52 -18.66
C PHE A 149 -6.02 -7.27 -18.72
N VAL A 150 -5.58 -6.05 -18.44
CA VAL A 150 -4.15 -5.72 -18.33
C VAL A 150 -3.54 -6.46 -17.15
N MET A 151 -4.23 -6.48 -16.00
CA MET A 151 -3.77 -7.21 -14.82
C MET A 151 -3.68 -8.72 -15.07
N PHE A 152 -4.70 -9.33 -15.69
CA PHE A 152 -4.65 -10.74 -16.07
C PHE A 152 -3.54 -11.05 -17.07
N PHE A 153 -3.30 -10.17 -18.04
CA PHE A 153 -2.19 -10.32 -18.98
C PHE A 153 -0.83 -10.28 -18.28
N LEU A 154 -0.63 -9.37 -17.33
CA LEU A 154 0.60 -9.28 -16.53
C LEU A 154 0.78 -10.51 -15.63
N GLN A 155 -0.30 -10.96 -14.98
CA GLN A 155 -0.28 -12.17 -14.14
C GLN A 155 0.06 -13.42 -14.95
N ALA A 156 -0.49 -13.56 -16.16
CA ALA A 156 -0.20 -14.69 -17.06
C ALA A 156 1.28 -14.75 -17.50
N ARG A 157 2.00 -13.62 -17.51
CA ARG A 157 3.44 -13.57 -17.78
C ARG A 157 4.32 -13.81 -16.56
N GLY A 158 3.74 -13.84 -15.36
CA GLY A 158 4.41 -14.18 -14.11
C GLY A 158 4.74 -12.97 -13.21
N MET A 159 5.08 -13.28 -11.96
CA MET A 159 5.19 -12.31 -10.86
C MET A 159 6.16 -11.15 -11.13
N ARG A 160 7.27 -11.40 -11.83
CA ARG A 160 8.27 -10.35 -12.13
C ARG A 160 7.75 -9.30 -13.12
N TRP A 161 6.88 -9.70 -14.06
CA TRP A 161 6.26 -8.77 -15.01
C TRP A 161 5.20 -7.92 -14.33
N LEU A 162 4.43 -8.53 -13.43
CA LEU A 162 3.47 -7.82 -12.59
C LEU A 162 4.18 -6.80 -11.69
N GLU A 163 5.25 -7.19 -11.00
CA GLU A 163 6.11 -6.29 -10.22
C GLU A 163 6.66 -5.13 -11.06
N ALA A 164 7.20 -5.42 -12.25
CA ALA A 164 7.75 -4.40 -13.12
C ALA A 164 6.69 -3.41 -13.63
N GLY A 165 5.49 -3.90 -13.99
CA GLY A 165 4.38 -3.05 -14.42
C GLY A 165 3.93 -2.10 -13.33
N ILE A 166 3.77 -2.61 -12.10
CA ILE A 166 3.39 -1.80 -10.93
C ILE A 166 4.48 -0.78 -10.60
N MET A 167 5.77 -1.18 -10.58
CA MET A 167 6.88 -0.26 -10.35
C MET A 167 6.95 0.85 -11.40
N ALA A 168 6.62 0.57 -12.66
CA ALA A 168 6.57 1.58 -13.71
C ALA A 168 5.44 2.60 -13.47
N LEU A 169 4.27 2.14 -13.00
CA LEU A 169 3.16 3.03 -12.62
C LEU A 169 3.55 3.94 -11.45
N VAL A 170 4.14 3.39 -10.39
CA VAL A 170 4.65 4.17 -9.23
C VAL A 170 5.68 5.19 -9.66
N ALA A 171 6.65 4.78 -10.47
CA ALA A 171 7.70 5.68 -10.94
C ALA A 171 7.12 6.82 -11.79
N THR A 172 6.07 6.54 -12.57
CA THR A 172 5.37 7.57 -13.37
C THR A 172 4.67 8.57 -12.46
N VAL A 173 3.85 8.10 -11.51
CA VAL A 173 3.13 8.96 -10.56
C VAL A 173 4.11 9.78 -9.70
N GLY A 174 5.13 9.13 -9.14
CA GLY A 174 6.16 9.80 -8.36
C GLY A 174 6.93 10.82 -9.19
N GLY A 175 7.23 10.51 -10.45
CA GLY A 175 7.85 11.44 -11.39
C GLY A 175 7.00 12.69 -11.64
N CYS A 176 5.69 12.53 -11.84
CA CYS A 176 4.76 13.65 -12.01
C CYS A 176 4.76 14.56 -10.77
N TYR A 177 4.59 14.01 -9.57
CA TYR A 177 4.59 14.81 -8.34
C TYR A 177 5.95 15.48 -8.05
N LEU A 178 7.06 14.83 -8.39
CA LEU A 178 8.39 15.45 -8.27
C LEU A 178 8.53 16.67 -9.18
N VAL A 179 8.04 16.59 -10.42
CA VAL A 179 8.02 17.73 -11.34
C VAL A 179 7.12 18.83 -10.80
N GLU A 180 5.93 18.51 -10.29
CA GLU A 180 5.02 19.48 -9.68
C GLU A 180 5.65 20.18 -8.47
N ILE A 181 6.30 19.45 -7.56
CA ILE A 181 7.01 20.03 -6.41
C ILE A 181 8.15 20.94 -6.86
N TRP A 182 8.89 20.53 -7.90
CA TRP A 182 9.98 21.33 -8.45
C TRP A 182 9.47 22.65 -9.05
N LEU A 183 8.34 22.61 -9.76
CA LEU A 183 7.68 23.80 -10.31
C LEU A 183 7.03 24.68 -9.24
N ALA A 184 6.47 24.08 -8.19
CA ALA A 184 5.77 24.79 -7.11
C ALA A 184 6.70 25.62 -6.23
N GLN A 185 8.00 25.33 -6.20
CA GLN A 185 9.02 25.98 -5.36
C GLN A 185 8.55 26.19 -3.90
N PRO A 186 8.33 25.10 -3.14
CA PRO A 186 7.83 25.22 -1.78
C PRO A 186 8.86 25.86 -0.84
N ASP A 187 8.35 26.53 0.20
CA ASP A 187 9.18 26.95 1.33
C ASP A 187 9.65 25.72 2.12
N TRP A 188 10.86 25.27 1.84
CA TRP A 188 11.50 24.13 2.51
C TRP A 188 11.67 24.33 4.02
N SER A 189 11.76 25.58 4.49
CA SER A 189 11.86 25.87 5.92
C SER A 189 10.52 25.58 6.62
N GLY A 190 9.41 26.01 6.01
CA GLY A 190 8.05 25.67 6.43
C GLY A 190 7.75 24.17 6.37
N VAL A 191 8.20 23.48 5.31
CA VAL A 191 8.05 22.02 5.19
C VAL A 191 8.77 21.29 6.32
N LEU A 192 10.02 21.65 6.60
CA LEU A 192 10.80 21.02 7.68
C LEU A 192 10.18 21.30 9.06
N ALA A 193 9.69 22.52 9.27
CA ALA A 193 8.95 22.87 10.49
C ALA A 193 7.68 22.03 10.63
N GLY A 194 6.91 21.86 9.55
CA GLY A 194 5.69 21.04 9.52
C GLY A 194 5.92 19.55 9.77
N LEU A 195 7.08 19.02 9.31
CA LEU A 195 7.47 17.63 9.54
C LEU A 195 7.89 17.35 10.98
N LEU A 196 8.60 18.29 11.62
CA LEU A 196 9.24 18.09 12.92
C LEU A 196 8.44 18.63 14.10
N THR A 197 7.57 19.61 13.89
CA THR A 197 6.82 20.25 14.97
C THR A 197 5.40 19.69 15.01
N PRO A 198 5.05 18.83 15.99
CA PRO A 198 3.68 18.39 16.19
C PRO A 198 2.88 19.56 16.76
N ARG A 199 2.38 20.41 15.86
CA ARG A 199 1.49 21.53 16.17
C ARG A 199 0.20 21.29 15.43
N LEU A 200 -0.84 20.95 16.18
CA LEU A 200 -2.19 21.17 15.69
C LEU A 200 -2.40 22.68 15.75
N SER A 201 -2.75 23.30 14.63
CA SER A 201 -3.18 24.70 14.59
C SER A 201 -4.45 24.78 15.41
N GLY A 202 -4.29 24.98 16.72
CA GLY A 202 -5.37 25.11 17.67
C GLY A 202 -6.04 26.47 17.50
N ASP A 203 -6.55 26.78 16.31
CA ASP A 203 -7.51 27.85 16.17
C ASP A 203 -8.78 27.41 16.89
N ARG A 204 -8.81 27.74 18.18
CA ARG A 204 -9.99 27.77 19.04
C ARG A 204 -10.93 28.90 18.61
N ILE A 205 -11.00 29.20 17.31
CA ILE A 205 -11.98 30.10 16.73
C ILE A 205 -13.28 29.31 16.70
N ALA A 206 -14.01 29.40 17.81
CA ALA A 206 -15.46 29.20 17.89
C ALA A 206 -16.02 28.07 16.99
N GLY A 207 -15.71 26.81 17.32
CA GLY A 207 -16.54 25.67 16.91
C GLY A 207 -16.15 24.89 15.64
N ASN A 208 -14.99 25.11 15.03
CA ASN A 208 -14.55 24.32 13.86
C ASN A 208 -13.40 23.36 14.19
N THR A 209 -13.73 22.10 14.48
CA THR A 209 -12.79 21.01 14.80
C THR A 209 -12.14 20.40 13.53
N SER A 210 -11.91 21.20 12.50
CA SER A 210 -11.56 20.72 11.15
C SER A 210 -10.19 20.04 11.09
N ASP A 211 -9.19 20.60 11.75
CA ASP A 211 -7.80 20.15 11.67
C ASP A 211 -7.62 18.79 12.36
N LEU A 212 -8.24 18.62 13.53
CA LEU A 212 -8.23 17.36 14.26
C LEU A 212 -9.01 16.29 13.49
N TYR A 213 -10.13 16.65 12.85
CA TYR A 213 -10.90 15.70 12.04
C TYR A 213 -10.09 15.18 10.86
N VAL A 214 -9.39 16.07 10.14
CA VAL A 214 -8.51 15.69 9.03
C VAL A 214 -7.29 14.92 9.53
N ALA A 215 -6.69 15.29 10.66
CA ALA A 215 -5.59 14.53 11.27
C ALA A 215 -6.01 13.11 11.67
N ILE A 216 -7.18 12.94 12.30
CA ILE A 216 -7.76 11.63 12.60
C ILE A 216 -8.06 10.87 11.31
N GLY A 217 -8.52 11.56 10.26
CA GLY A 217 -8.73 11.01 8.92
C GLY A 217 -7.46 10.41 8.33
N ILE A 218 -6.35 11.16 8.32
CA ILE A 218 -5.03 10.70 7.85
C ILE A 218 -4.59 9.45 8.61
N ILE A 219 -4.65 9.47 9.95
CA ILE A 219 -4.27 8.32 10.78
C ILE A 219 -5.20 7.13 10.53
N GLY A 220 -6.50 7.36 10.39
CA GLY A 220 -7.51 6.32 10.17
C GLY A 220 -7.37 5.65 8.80
N ALA A 221 -7.09 6.42 7.75
CA ALA A 221 -6.89 5.93 6.38
C ALA A 221 -5.60 5.13 6.21
N THR A 222 -4.65 5.28 7.14
CA THR A 222 -3.31 4.67 7.06
C THR A 222 -3.35 3.15 7.05
N VAL A 223 -4.19 2.52 7.87
CA VAL A 223 -4.11 1.07 8.04
C VAL A 223 -5.12 0.39 7.14
N MET A 224 -4.66 -0.04 5.97
CA MET A 224 -5.43 -0.84 5.01
C MET A 224 -5.38 -2.32 5.39
N PRO A 225 -6.45 -2.93 5.93
CA PRO A 225 -6.37 -4.30 6.44
C PRO A 225 -6.05 -5.32 5.35
N HIS A 226 -6.60 -5.12 4.14
CA HIS A 226 -6.34 -5.96 2.98
C HIS A 226 -4.84 -5.96 2.58
N ASN A 227 -4.13 -4.84 2.77
CA ASN A 227 -2.70 -4.77 2.50
C ASN A 227 -1.87 -5.59 3.49
N LEU A 228 -2.32 -5.75 4.74
CA LEU A 228 -1.64 -6.63 5.71
C LEU A 228 -1.75 -8.11 5.30
N TYR A 229 -2.94 -8.53 4.85
CA TYR A 229 -3.14 -9.87 4.29
C TYR A 229 -2.28 -10.05 3.04
N LEU A 230 -2.32 -9.09 2.12
CA LEU A 230 -1.56 -9.10 0.87
C LEU A 230 -0.06 -9.22 1.14
N HIS A 231 0.50 -8.39 2.01
CA HIS A 231 1.94 -8.39 2.30
C HIS A 231 2.39 -9.74 2.89
N SER A 232 1.65 -10.27 3.87
CA SER A 232 1.94 -11.57 4.49
C SER A 232 1.89 -12.74 3.50
N ALA A 233 1.11 -12.62 2.42
CA ALA A 233 1.03 -13.60 1.34
C ALA A 233 2.13 -13.38 0.28
N LEU A 234 2.37 -12.14 -0.15
CA LEU A 234 3.31 -11.81 -1.22
C LEU A 234 4.77 -12.13 -0.85
N VAL A 235 5.17 -11.97 0.41
CA VAL A 235 6.52 -12.38 0.86
C VAL A 235 6.79 -13.87 0.63
N GLN A 236 5.75 -14.70 0.54
CA GLN A 236 5.87 -16.15 0.27
C GLN A 236 6.05 -16.47 -1.23
N THR A 237 5.96 -15.49 -2.12
CA THR A 237 6.31 -15.66 -3.55
C THR A 237 7.81 -15.88 -3.74
N ARG A 238 8.63 -15.50 -2.75
CA ARG A 238 10.08 -15.68 -2.76
C ARG A 238 10.45 -17.07 -2.28
N ALA A 239 11.34 -17.74 -3.00
CA ALA A 239 11.90 -19.02 -2.62
C ALA A 239 12.93 -18.85 -1.48
N VAL A 240 12.45 -18.61 -0.26
CA VAL A 240 13.28 -18.47 0.95
C VAL A 240 13.67 -19.87 1.45
N ALA A 241 14.96 -20.07 1.73
CA ALA A 241 15.44 -21.32 2.31
C ALA A 241 14.82 -21.54 3.71
N PRO A 242 14.31 -22.74 4.04
CA PRO A 242 13.65 -23.04 5.32
C PRO A 242 14.62 -23.11 6.52
N THR A 243 15.80 -22.52 6.40
CA THR A 243 16.84 -22.43 7.43
C THR A 243 16.69 -21.13 8.26
N PRO A 244 17.10 -21.10 9.53
CA PRO A 244 17.12 -19.88 10.34
C PRO A 244 17.87 -18.71 9.68
N GLU A 245 18.98 -19.00 9.02
CA GLU A 245 19.82 -18.01 8.32
C GLU A 245 19.07 -17.41 7.13
N GLY A 246 18.46 -18.26 6.29
CA GLY A 246 17.64 -17.83 5.15
C GLY A 246 16.42 -16.99 5.56
N LYS A 247 15.76 -17.35 6.67
CA LYS A 247 14.65 -16.55 7.23
C LYS A 247 15.13 -15.20 7.76
N ARG A 248 16.26 -15.16 8.47
CA ARG A 248 16.84 -13.91 8.98
C ARG A 248 17.27 -12.98 7.84
N GLU A 249 17.81 -13.56 6.77
CA GLU A 249 18.13 -12.82 5.56
C GLU A 249 16.88 -12.24 4.90
N ALA A 250 15.83 -13.05 4.71
CA ALA A 250 14.57 -12.57 4.14
C ALA A 250 13.94 -11.44 4.97
N ILE A 251 13.99 -11.52 6.31
CA ILE A 251 13.52 -10.45 7.21
C ILE A 251 14.35 -9.18 7.09
N ARG A 252 15.64 -9.27 6.75
CA ARG A 252 16.50 -8.09 6.60
C ARG A 252 16.19 -7.30 5.33
N TYR A 253 15.75 -7.97 4.28
CA TYR A 253 15.52 -7.38 2.95
C TYR A 253 14.04 -7.06 2.66
N ASN A 254 13.12 -7.37 3.57
CA ASN A 254 11.71 -6.94 3.54
C ASN A 254 11.47 -5.94 4.68
#